data_AF-A0A0L6UJ35-F1
#
_entry.id   AF-A0A0L6UJ35-F1
#
_cell.length_a   1.000
_cell.length_b   1.000
_cell.length_c   1.000
_cell.angle_alpha   90.00
_cell.angle_beta   90.00
_cell.angle_gamma   90.00
#
_symmetry.space_group_name_H-M   'P 1'
#
loop_
_entity.id
_entity.type
_entity.pdbx_description
1 polymer ?
#
loop_
_entity_poly.entity_id
_entity_poly.type
_entity_poly.pdbx_seq_one_letter_code
_entity_poly.pdbx_strand_id
1 'polypeptide(L)'
;FQSPNLEECIHPAFRPSNGISFPELQELDATDTRYKYNEPLNVIGKLCSFCDEPFSLHPSERLKRMDQAVKANPLVRRRWDPTNPSALQLPFALTADYCQLHHSERNIIPQGLELGWPSQIDWDLLRF
;
A
#
# COMPACT_ATOMS: atom_id res chain seq x y z
N PHE A 1 10.44 23.02 -38.40
CA PHE A 1 10.82 22.23 -37.22
C PHE A 1 10.13 20.88 -37.32
N GLN A 2 10.87 19.81 -37.63
CA GLN A 2 10.33 18.45 -37.57
C GLN A 2 10.27 18.02 -36.11
N SER A 3 9.12 17.54 -35.67
CA SER A 3 8.95 16.93 -34.35
C SER A 3 9.84 15.70 -34.24
N PRO A 4 10.50 15.45 -33.09
CA PRO A 4 11.32 14.26 -32.92
C PRO A 4 10.45 13.00 -33.03
N ASN A 5 10.99 11.97 -33.69
CA ASN A 5 10.34 10.68 -33.80
C ASN A 5 10.24 10.05 -32.40
N LEU A 6 9.02 9.72 -31.97
CA LEU A 6 8.74 9.14 -30.65
C LEU A 6 9.55 7.85 -30.39
N GLU A 7 9.89 7.10 -31.44
CA GLU A 7 10.66 5.85 -31.34
C GLU A 7 12.12 6.08 -30.93
N GLU A 8 12.68 7.26 -31.17
CA GLU A 8 14.05 7.61 -30.77
C GLU A 8 14.14 7.91 -29.26
N CYS A 9 13.02 8.31 -28.64
CA CYS A 9 12.93 8.58 -27.21
C CYS A 9 12.73 7.31 -26.37
N ILE A 10 12.41 6.17 -26.99
CA ILE A 10 12.26 4.88 -26.31
C ILE A 10 13.64 4.24 -26.17
N HIS A 11 14.04 3.99 -24.93
CA HIS A 11 15.31 3.34 -24.60
C HIS A 11 15.44 2.00 -25.36
N PRO A 12 16.61 1.66 -25.94
CA PRO A 12 16.77 0.53 -26.86
C PRO A 12 16.24 -0.81 -26.33
N ALA A 13 16.29 -1.04 -25.01
CA ALA A 13 15.79 -2.24 -24.37
C ALA A 13 14.26 -2.45 -24.52
N PHE A 14 13.48 -1.37 -24.69
CA PHE A 14 12.02 -1.40 -24.75
C PHE A 14 11.48 -1.17 -26.17
N ARG A 15 12.35 -1.21 -27.18
CA ARG A 15 11.90 -1.13 -28.57
C ARG A 15 11.23 -2.46 -28.96
N PRO A 16 10.08 -2.41 -29.66
CA PRO A 16 9.35 -3.63 -30.04
C PRO A 16 10.16 -4.58 -30.95
N SER A 17 11.24 -4.09 -31.56
CA SER A 17 12.13 -4.87 -32.45
C SER A 17 13.06 -5.87 -31.74
N ASN A 18 13.16 -5.86 -30.40
CA ASN A 18 14.05 -6.77 -29.66
C ASN A 18 13.48 -8.18 -29.44
N GLY A 19 12.39 -8.55 -30.10
CA GLY A 19 11.80 -9.89 -29.99
C GLY A 19 11.21 -10.22 -28.60
N ILE A 20 11.12 -9.23 -27.71
CA ILE A 20 10.33 -9.33 -26.48
C ILE A 20 8.89 -9.01 -26.88
N SER A 21 8.14 -10.05 -27.25
CA SER A 21 6.69 -9.94 -27.32
C SER A 21 6.18 -9.72 -25.90
N PHE A 22 5.50 -8.59 -25.66
CA PHE A 22 4.62 -8.52 -24.51
C PHE A 22 3.60 -9.65 -24.65
N PRO A 23 3.29 -10.41 -23.59
CA PRO A 23 2.13 -11.28 -23.60
C PRO A 23 0.95 -10.43 -24.03
N GLU A 24 0.24 -10.87 -25.07
CA GLU A 24 -1.07 -10.30 -25.39
C GLU A 24 -1.84 -10.26 -24.07
N LEU A 25 -2.26 -9.06 -23.65
CA LEU A 25 -3.07 -8.90 -22.45
C LEU A 25 -4.31 -9.74 -22.70
N GLN A 26 -4.33 -10.96 -22.15
CA GLN A 26 -5.52 -11.78 -22.17
C GLN A 26 -6.60 -10.90 -21.55
N GLU A 27 -7.64 -10.60 -22.34
CA GLU A 27 -8.82 -9.91 -21.86
C GLU A 27 -9.24 -10.63 -20.58
N LEU A 28 -9.15 -9.91 -19.46
CA LEU A 28 -9.52 -10.46 -18.16
C LEU A 28 -10.93 -11.04 -18.30
N ASP A 29 -11.05 -12.35 -18.14
CA ASP A 29 -12.34 -13.01 -18.08
C ASP A 29 -13.12 -12.35 -16.93
N ALA A 30 -14.18 -11.64 -17.29
CA ALA A 30 -15.05 -10.93 -16.37
C ALA A 30 -15.73 -11.86 -15.33
N THR A 31 -15.53 -13.18 -15.43
CA THR A 31 -16.07 -14.19 -14.52
C THR A 31 -15.04 -14.77 -13.54
N ASP A 32 -13.76 -14.37 -13.59
CA ASP A 32 -12.77 -14.77 -12.58
C ASP A 32 -13.04 -14.05 -11.24
N THR A 33 -13.93 -14.66 -10.45
CA THR A 33 -14.32 -14.22 -9.11
C THR A 33 -13.21 -14.37 -8.05
N ARG A 34 -12.01 -14.84 -8.43
CA ARG A 34 -10.86 -14.90 -7.51
C ARG A 34 -10.32 -13.51 -7.16
N TYR A 35 -10.51 -12.54 -8.05
CA TYR A 35 -10.38 -11.12 -7.72
C TYR A 35 -11.77 -10.57 -7.40
N LYS A 36 -12.27 -10.89 -6.21
CA LYS A 36 -13.29 -10.04 -5.60
C LYS A 36 -12.68 -8.65 -5.48
N TYR A 37 -12.99 -7.78 -6.44
CA TYR A 37 -13.01 -6.35 -6.20
C TYR A 37 -13.92 -6.17 -4.99
N ASN A 38 -13.29 -6.07 -3.82
CA ASN A 38 -13.98 -5.64 -2.63
C ASN A 38 -14.61 -4.31 -3.03
N GLU A 39 -15.94 -4.26 -2.96
CA GLU A 39 -16.73 -3.05 -2.94
C GLU A 39 -15.90 -1.91 -2.37
N PRO A 40 -15.85 -0.70 -2.98
CA PRO A 40 -15.21 0.42 -2.33
C PRO A 40 -16.01 0.67 -1.06
N LEU A 41 -15.54 0.06 0.04
CA LEU A 41 -16.03 0.29 1.37
C LEU A 41 -15.77 1.79 1.53
N ASN A 42 -16.83 2.57 1.32
CA ASN A 42 -16.87 4.02 1.51
C ASN A 42 -16.75 4.27 3.01
N VAL A 43 -15.58 3.90 3.51
CA VAL A 43 -15.12 4.15 4.84
C VAL A 43 -14.28 5.37 4.67
N ILE A 44 -14.84 6.48 5.14
CA ILE A 44 -14.13 7.73 5.40
C ILE A 44 -13.12 7.44 6.52
N GLY A 45 -12.14 6.58 6.22
CA GLY A 45 -10.92 6.41 6.96
C GLY A 45 -9.99 7.48 6.43
N LYS A 46 -9.44 8.29 7.34
CA LYS A 46 -8.39 9.25 6.98
C LYS A 46 -7.31 8.48 6.22
N LEU A 47 -6.82 9.02 5.10
CA LEU A 47 -5.67 8.43 4.43
C LEU A 47 -4.45 8.51 5.37
N CYS A 48 -3.56 7.53 5.26
CA CYS A 48 -2.27 7.58 5.92
C CYS A 48 -1.55 8.85 5.51
N SER A 49 -1.00 9.59 6.47
CA SER A 49 -0.31 10.86 6.19
C SER A 49 0.98 10.68 5.38
N PHE A 50 1.49 9.46 5.19
CA PHE A 50 2.78 9.23 4.51
C PHE A 50 2.67 8.44 3.21
N CYS A 51 1.89 7.35 3.18
CA CYS A 51 1.78 6.46 2.01
C CYS A 51 0.45 6.56 1.23
N ASP A 52 -0.48 7.42 1.65
CA ASP A 52 -1.78 7.64 1.01
C ASP A 52 -2.73 6.43 0.99
N GLU A 53 -2.34 5.31 1.58
CA GLU A 53 -3.24 4.19 1.76
C GLU A 53 -4.32 4.50 2.82
N PRO A 54 -5.53 3.96 2.67
CA PRO A 54 -6.56 4.10 3.69
C PRO A 54 -6.09 3.58 5.05
N PHE A 55 -6.45 4.28 6.13
CA PHE A 55 -6.08 3.87 7.48
C PHE A 55 -7.06 2.85 8.07
N SER A 56 -6.64 2.08 9.08
CA SER A 56 -7.52 1.16 9.80
C SER A 56 -8.64 1.93 10.52
N LEU A 57 -9.86 1.38 10.56
CA LEU A 57 -10.99 1.95 11.31
C LEU A 57 -10.75 2.00 12.83
N HIS A 58 -10.14 0.94 13.36
CA HIS A 58 -9.89 0.76 14.78
C HIS A 58 -8.39 0.54 15.02
N PRO A 59 -7.56 1.60 14.90
CA PRO A 59 -6.12 1.46 15.09
C PRO A 59 -5.79 1.05 16.52
N SER A 60 -4.79 0.19 16.67
CA SER A 60 -4.30 -0.22 17.98
C SER A 60 -3.66 0.96 18.74
N GLU A 61 -3.57 0.86 20.06
CA GLU A 61 -2.83 1.84 20.88
C GLU A 61 -1.35 1.93 20.52
N ARG A 62 -0.77 0.86 19.96
CA ARG A 62 0.60 0.89 19.44
C ARG A 62 0.69 1.76 18.19
N LEU A 63 -0.22 1.58 17.25
CA LEU A 63 -0.25 2.37 16.02
C LEU A 63 -0.52 3.84 16.30
N LYS A 64 -1.45 4.17 17.21
CA LYS A 64 -1.70 5.55 17.65
C LYS A 64 -0.46 6.24 18.22
N ARG A 65 0.28 5.55 19.11
CA ARG A 65 1.52 6.09 19.69
C ARG A 65 2.59 6.31 18.63
N MET A 66 2.72 5.38 17.68
CA MET A 66 3.69 5.52 16.59
C MET A 66 3.30 6.64 15.62
N ASP A 67 2.01 6.81 15.31
CA ASP A 67 1.50 7.93 14.52
C ASP A 67 1.92 9.29 15.13
N GLN A 68 1.72 9.45 16.44
CA GLN A 68 2.13 10.65 17.17
C GLN A 68 3.64 10.85 17.11
N ALA A 69 4.43 9.79 17.33
CA ALA A 69 5.89 9.87 17.34
C ALA A 69 6.46 10.27 15.97
N VAL A 70 5.98 9.64 14.89
CA VAL A 70 6.45 9.93 13.53
C VAL A 70 6.04 11.35 13.11
N LYS A 71 4.82 11.79 13.45
CA LYS A 71 4.34 13.16 13.18
C LYS A 71 5.05 14.24 14.01
N ALA A 72 5.53 13.90 15.19
CA ALA A 72 6.32 14.80 16.03
C ALA A 72 7.78 14.97 15.56
N ASN A 73 8.22 14.20 14.56
CA ASN A 73 9.59 14.28 14.07
C ASN A 73 9.86 15.67 13.42
N PRO A 74 10.95 16.37 13.79
CA PRO A 74 11.24 17.73 13.32
C PRO A 74 11.52 17.82 11.81
N LEU A 75 11.86 16.71 11.17
CA LEU A 75 12.09 16.64 9.72
C LEU A 75 10.79 16.51 8.92
N VAL A 76 9.64 16.33 9.59
CA VAL A 76 8.33 16.26 8.93
C VAL A 76 8.05 17.55 8.19
N ARG A 77 7.71 17.41 6.91
CA ARG A 77 7.24 18.50 6.06
C ARG A 77 5.84 18.21 5.57
N ARG A 78 5.07 19.25 5.26
CA ARG A 78 3.82 19.11 4.53
C ARG A 78 4.13 18.72 3.09
N ARG A 79 3.45 17.69 2.59
CA ARG A 79 3.41 17.36 1.17
C ARG A 79 2.07 17.84 0.66
N TRP A 80 2.06 18.68 -0.37
CA TRP A 80 0.79 19.04 -1.00
C TRP A 80 0.28 17.85 -1.80
N ASP A 81 -0.95 17.45 -1.53
CA ASP A 81 -1.66 16.41 -2.25
C ASP A 81 -3.15 16.76 -2.29
N PRO A 82 -3.79 16.79 -3.47
CA PRO A 82 -5.21 17.16 -3.60
C PRO A 82 -6.15 16.10 -3.04
N THR A 83 -5.72 14.84 -3.00
CA THR A 83 -6.50 13.69 -2.54
C THR A 83 -6.27 13.43 -1.05
N ASN A 84 -5.08 13.73 -0.53
CA ASN A 84 -4.74 13.61 0.88
C ASN A 84 -4.36 14.96 1.53
N PRO A 85 -5.34 15.70 2.09
CA PRO A 85 -5.07 16.95 2.81
C PRO A 85 -4.17 16.80 4.05
N SER A 86 -3.99 15.56 4.52
CA SER A 86 -3.13 15.23 5.65
C SER A 86 -1.73 14.75 5.24
N ALA A 87 -1.40 14.85 3.95
CA ALA A 87 -0.12 14.38 3.44
C ALA A 87 1.08 15.11 4.07
N LEU A 88 2.03 14.29 4.49
CA LEU A 88 3.28 14.62 5.14
C LEU A 88 4.40 13.88 4.41
N GLN A 89 5.59 14.46 4.48
CA GLN A 89 6.80 13.89 3.93
C GLN A 89 7.83 13.73 5.03
N LEU A 90 8.42 12.55 5.07
CA LEU A 90 9.56 12.18 5.91
C LEU A 90 10.35 11.09 5.15
N PRO A 91 11.67 10.96 5.32
CA PRO A 91 12.44 9.88 4.70
C PRO A 91 11.82 8.51 4.97
N PHE A 92 11.74 7.67 3.92
CA PHE A 92 11.07 6.36 3.97
C PHE A 92 11.52 5.50 5.16
N ALA A 93 12.82 5.47 5.46
CA ALA A 93 13.36 4.69 6.57
C ALA A 93 12.75 5.06 7.93
N LEU A 94 12.28 6.30 8.10
CA LEU A 94 11.66 6.78 9.35
C LEU A 94 10.14 6.54 9.39
N THR A 95 9.53 6.19 8.26
CA THR A 95 8.09 5.91 8.16
C THR A 95 7.80 4.44 7.88
N ALA A 96 8.78 3.64 7.48
CA ALA A 96 8.61 2.26 7.02
C ALA A 96 7.89 1.38 8.04
N ASP A 97 8.37 1.34 9.28
CA ASP A 97 7.76 0.54 10.35
C ASP A 97 6.33 0.98 10.66
N TYR A 98 6.08 2.30 10.60
CA TYR A 98 4.74 2.87 10.77
C TYR A 98 3.80 2.46 9.64
N CYS A 99 4.26 2.59 8.40
CA CYS A 99 3.52 2.21 7.22
C CYS A 99 3.20 0.71 7.21
N GLN A 100 4.19 -0.11 7.54
CA GLN A 100 4.02 -1.56 7.64
C GLN A 100 3.02 -1.95 8.73
N LEU A 101 3.04 -1.29 9.89
CA LEU A 101 2.10 -1.60 10.96
C LEU A 101 0.65 -1.26 10.57
N HIS A 102 0.37 -0.06 10.05
CA HIS A 102 -1.02 0.27 9.68
C HIS A 102 -1.52 -0.61 8.53
N HIS A 103 -0.65 -0.98 7.59
CA HIS A 103 -0.99 -1.91 6.53
C HIS A 103 -1.34 -3.29 7.11
N SER A 104 -0.56 -3.76 8.08
CA SER A 104 -0.82 -5.02 8.78
C SER A 104 -2.14 -4.98 9.54
N GLU A 105 -2.40 -3.93 10.31
CA GLU A 105 -3.65 -3.77 11.08
C GLU A 105 -4.89 -3.66 10.18
N ARG A 106 -4.74 -3.06 9.00
CA ARG A 106 -5.84 -2.90 8.06
C ARG A 106 -6.11 -4.15 7.22
N ASN A 107 -5.06 -4.77 6.68
CA ASN A 107 -5.20 -5.78 5.63
C ASN A 107 -4.85 -7.18 6.15
N ILE A 108 -3.69 -7.33 6.79
CA ILE A 108 -3.13 -8.64 7.10
C ILE A 108 -3.81 -9.30 8.32
N ILE A 109 -4.02 -8.54 9.40
CA ILE A 109 -4.64 -9.09 10.62
C ILE A 109 -6.09 -9.54 10.34
N PRO A 110 -6.96 -8.75 9.70
CA PRO A 110 -8.31 -9.20 9.37
C PRO A 110 -8.31 -10.44 8.47
N GLN A 111 -7.46 -10.49 7.45
CA GLN A 111 -7.31 -11.67 6.60
C GLN A 111 -6.89 -12.91 7.39
N GLY A 112 -5.92 -12.77 8.31
CA GLY A 112 -5.50 -13.86 9.18
C GLY A 112 -6.65 -14.37 10.05
N LEU A 113 -7.44 -13.47 10.62
CA LEU A 113 -8.62 -13.84 11.42
C LEU A 113 -9.69 -14.57 10.59
N GLU A 114 -9.94 -14.13 9.35
CA GLU A 114 -10.84 -14.80 8.42
C GLU A 114 -10.35 -16.21 8.04
N LEU A 115 -9.03 -16.41 7.96
CA LEU A 115 -8.40 -17.71 7.74
C LEU A 115 -8.31 -18.57 9.02
N GLY A 116 -8.81 -18.09 10.15
CA GLY A 116 -8.77 -18.81 11.43
C GLY A 116 -7.40 -18.84 12.10
N TRP A 117 -6.51 -17.91 11.78
CA TRP A 117 -5.22 -17.79 12.46
C TRP A 117 -5.41 -17.43 13.94
N PRO A 118 -4.64 -18.02 14.85
CA PRO A 118 -4.77 -17.74 16.27
C PRO A 118 -4.39 -16.29 16.56
N SER A 119 -5.27 -15.57 17.26
CA SER A 119 -4.99 -14.24 17.81
C SER A 119 -4.33 -14.28 19.19
N GLN A 120 -4.34 -15.46 19.82
CA GLN A 120 -3.71 -15.76 21.08
C GLN A 120 -3.01 -17.10 20.97
N ILE A 121 -1.77 -17.17 21.46
CA ILE A 121 -1.00 -18.40 21.53
C ILE A 121 -1.09 -18.92 22.96
N ASP A 122 -1.62 -20.13 23.12
CA ASP A 122 -1.53 -20.88 24.37
C ASP A 122 -0.21 -21.66 24.37
N TRP A 123 0.77 -21.15 25.10
CA TRP A 123 2.10 -21.74 25.18
C TRP A 123 2.11 -23.07 25.92
N ASP A 124 1.14 -23.34 26.80
CA ASP A 124 1.06 -24.60 27.55
C ASP A 124 0.70 -25.78 26.62
N LEU A 125 0.03 -25.50 25.50
CA LEU A 125 -0.28 -26.47 24.45
C LEU A 125 0.92 -26.76 23.52
N LEU A 126 1.96 -25.93 23.53
CA LEU A 126 3.12 -26.02 22.64
C LEU A 126 4.31 -26.76 23.26
N ARG A 127 4.09 -27.73 24.16
CA ARG A 127 5.18 -28.49 24.82
C ARG A 127 6.24 -28.95 23.82
N PHE A 128 7.45 -28.39 23.96
CA PHE A 128 8.67 -28.79 23.25
C PHE A 128 9.47 -29.79 24.08
#